data_AF-A0A7R9UV61-F1
#
_entry.id   AF-A0A7R9UV61-F1
#
_cell.length_a   1.000
_cell.length_b   1.000
_cell.length_c   1.000
_cell.angle_alpha   90.00
_cell.angle_beta   90.00
_cell.angle_gamma   90.00
#
_symmetry.space_group_name_H-M   'P 1'
#
loop_
_entity.id
_entity.type
_entity.pdbx_description
1 polymer ?
#
loop_
_entity_poly.entity_id
_entity_poly.type
_entity_poly.pdbx_seq_one_letter_code
_entity_poly.pdbx_strand_id
1 'polypeptide(L)'
;LGCERVRLYQDTLLVKRRGHGATHWHSDLHMAPLDTNAFVTCWLALTPVPRQSEGGSSLVFASGSHRDCAHLFWAAEPTAPVAPGRYSLRSHAPHAPGDATWHHGWILHAAPPNGADADRWSFAVTFFADGARTLSVQQRERMDDEDSPSYRGWLAELEPGAPAVHERLPLVPRAAPRPSAARAK
;
A
#
# COMPACT_ATOMS: atom_id res chain seq x y z
N LEU A 1 -1.45 -13.32 -1.14
CA LEU A 1 -0.02 -13.56 -0.89
C LEU A 1 0.39 -15.04 -0.98
N GLY A 2 -0.51 -16.01 -0.76
CA GLY A 2 -0.16 -17.43 -0.93
C GLY A 2 0.82 -17.96 0.13
N CYS A 3 1.08 -17.20 1.19
CA CYS A 3 1.94 -17.57 2.30
C CYS A 3 1.13 -18.04 3.50
N GLU A 4 1.78 -18.79 4.40
CA GLU A 4 1.17 -19.35 5.60
C GLU A 4 0.92 -18.30 6.69
N ARG A 5 1.85 -17.35 6.83
CA ARG A 5 1.86 -16.31 7.87
C ARG A 5 2.34 -14.99 7.28
N VAL A 6 1.85 -13.90 7.86
CA VAL A 6 2.24 -12.54 7.49
C VAL A 6 2.66 -11.76 8.73
N ARG A 7 3.49 -10.75 8.51
CA ARG A 7 3.88 -9.75 9.51
C ARG A 7 3.28 -8.41 9.14
N LEU A 8 2.97 -7.61 10.15
CA LEU A 8 2.67 -6.20 9.96
C LEU A 8 3.96 -5.48 9.57
N TYR A 9 3.93 -4.71 8.48
CA TYR A 9 5.03 -3.82 8.08
C TYR A 9 4.81 -2.42 8.64
N GLN A 10 3.63 -1.86 8.36
CA GLN A 10 3.31 -0.47 8.63
C GLN A 10 1.80 -0.32 8.77
N ASP A 11 1.41 0.63 9.62
CA ASP A 11 0.10 1.24 9.57
C ASP A 11 0.24 2.75 9.38
N THR A 12 -0.73 3.38 8.71
CA THR A 12 -0.65 4.80 8.41
C THR A 12 -2.03 5.41 8.30
N LEU A 13 -2.23 6.52 9.01
CA LEU A 13 -3.38 7.38 8.81
C LEU A 13 -3.11 8.37 7.68
N LEU A 14 -3.86 8.25 6.59
CA LEU A 14 -3.67 9.05 5.39
C LEU A 14 -4.80 10.07 5.25
N VAL A 15 -4.49 11.34 5.53
CA VAL A 15 -5.45 12.46 5.45
C VAL A 15 -5.17 13.31 4.20
N LYS A 16 -6.14 13.37 3.30
CA LYS A 16 -6.16 14.39 2.23
C LYS A 16 -7.16 15.48 2.60
N ARG A 17 -6.68 16.65 3.01
CA ARG A 17 -7.57 17.79 3.29
C ARG A 17 -8.22 18.30 2.01
N ARG A 18 -9.34 18.99 2.12
CA ARG A 18 -9.94 19.71 0.97
C ARG A 18 -8.89 20.55 0.25
N GLY A 19 -8.78 20.39 -1.06
CA GLY A 19 -7.81 21.10 -1.90
C GLY A 19 -6.38 20.53 -1.89
N HIS A 20 -6.08 19.49 -1.10
CA HIS A 20 -4.78 18.81 -1.20
C HIS A 20 -4.59 18.20 -2.59
N GLY A 21 -3.34 18.27 -3.08
CA GLY A 21 -2.94 17.80 -4.40
C GLY A 21 -3.01 16.27 -4.58
N ALA A 22 -2.61 15.84 -5.78
CA ALA A 22 -2.54 14.43 -6.13
C ALA A 22 -1.49 13.70 -5.28
N THR A 23 -1.71 12.40 -5.08
CA THR A 23 -0.64 11.47 -4.72
C THR A 23 -0.14 10.92 -6.03
N HIS A 24 1.17 11.03 -6.26
CA HIS A 24 1.80 10.62 -7.50
C HIS A 24 1.69 9.10 -7.70
N TRP A 25 1.86 8.68 -8.95
CA TRP A 25 1.99 7.26 -9.25
C TRP A 25 3.26 6.68 -8.66
N HIS A 26 3.11 5.59 -7.90
CA HIS A 26 4.20 4.85 -7.27
C HIS A 26 3.79 3.39 -7.04
N SER A 27 4.73 2.59 -6.53
CA SER A 27 4.47 1.26 -5.99
C SER A 27 5.19 1.10 -4.65
N ASP A 28 4.49 0.59 -3.64
CA ASP A 28 4.95 0.56 -2.24
C ASP A 28 6.30 -0.17 -2.06
N LEU A 29 6.52 -1.30 -2.75
CA LEU A 29 7.71 -2.14 -2.54
C LEU A 29 9.03 -1.46 -2.93
N HIS A 30 8.99 -0.40 -3.75
CA HIS A 30 10.20 0.38 -4.06
C HIS A 30 10.69 1.25 -2.88
N MET A 31 9.82 1.52 -1.91
CA MET A 31 10.12 2.31 -0.70
C MET A 31 10.25 1.44 0.55
N ALA A 32 10.02 0.13 0.44
CA ALA A 32 10.12 -0.80 1.57
C ALA A 32 11.49 -1.52 1.57
N PRO A 33 12.21 -1.58 2.70
CA PRO A 33 13.54 -2.20 2.76
C PRO A 33 13.48 -3.73 2.89
N LEU A 34 12.58 -4.38 2.14
CA LEU A 34 12.26 -5.80 2.21
C LEU A 34 12.55 -6.50 0.88
N ASP A 35 13.33 -7.58 0.93
CA ASP A 35 13.56 -8.49 -0.18
C ASP A 35 12.39 -9.49 -0.29
N THR A 36 11.29 -9.05 -0.90
CA THR A 36 10.10 -9.89 -1.10
C THR A 36 9.20 -9.37 -2.20
N ASN A 37 8.49 -10.28 -2.87
CA ASN A 37 7.33 -9.95 -3.69
C ASN A 37 6.01 -10.15 -2.92
N ALA A 38 6.04 -10.85 -1.78
CA ALA A 38 4.84 -11.16 -1.01
C ALA A 38 4.50 -10.03 -0.05
N PHE A 39 4.00 -8.93 -0.62
CA PHE A 39 3.67 -7.67 0.06
C PHE A 39 2.30 -7.17 -0.38
N VAL A 40 1.46 -6.75 0.57
CA VAL A 40 0.10 -6.28 0.28
C VAL A 40 -0.30 -5.16 1.24
N THR A 41 -0.94 -4.14 0.70
CA THR A 41 -1.51 -3.03 1.47
C THR A 41 -3.03 -3.13 1.43
N CYS A 42 -3.66 -3.02 2.59
CA CYS A 42 -5.09 -2.80 2.75
C CYS A 42 -5.32 -1.30 2.96
N TRP A 43 -6.00 -0.65 2.03
CA TRP A 43 -6.43 0.75 2.17
C TRP A 43 -7.91 0.76 2.54
N LEU A 44 -8.23 1.32 3.72
CA LEU A 44 -9.56 1.37 4.31
C LEU A 44 -10.09 2.81 4.32
N ALA A 45 -11.26 3.03 3.74
CA ALA A 45 -11.95 4.31 3.84
C ALA A 45 -12.49 4.51 5.26
N LEU A 46 -12.11 5.61 5.93
CA LEU A 46 -12.69 6.01 7.22
C LEU A 46 -13.80 7.07 7.08
N THR A 47 -13.92 7.64 5.89
CA THR A 47 -14.92 8.65 5.50
C THR A 47 -15.48 8.28 4.14
N PRO A 48 -16.69 8.75 3.79
CA PRO A 48 -17.20 8.57 2.43
C PRO A 48 -16.22 9.15 1.40
N VAL A 49 -15.93 8.39 0.35
CA VAL A 49 -15.08 8.87 -0.76
C VAL A 49 -15.91 8.88 -2.04
N PRO A 50 -16.29 10.07 -2.54
CA PRO A 50 -17.09 10.20 -3.76
C PRO A 50 -16.36 9.65 -5.00
N ARG A 51 -17.07 9.60 -6.12
CA ARG A 51 -16.43 9.35 -7.42
C ARG A 51 -15.45 10.47 -7.74
N GLN A 52 -14.45 10.17 -8.56
CA GLN A 52 -13.49 11.18 -9.02
C GLN A 52 -14.19 12.32 -9.78
N SER A 53 -15.25 12.03 -10.55
CA SER A 53 -16.07 13.06 -11.23
C SER A 53 -16.79 14.03 -10.28
N GLU A 54 -16.88 13.67 -9.01
CA GLU A 54 -17.50 14.47 -7.92
C GLU A 54 -16.43 15.08 -7.00
N GLY A 55 -15.16 15.08 -7.41
CA GLY A 55 -14.04 15.59 -6.60
C GLY A 55 -13.46 14.59 -5.61
N GLY A 56 -13.91 13.33 -5.63
CA GLY A 56 -13.40 12.29 -4.73
C GLY A 56 -11.95 11.90 -4.98
N SER A 57 -11.24 11.55 -3.92
CA SER A 57 -9.79 11.24 -3.91
C SER A 57 -9.48 9.78 -3.56
N SER A 58 -10.26 8.87 -4.14
CA SER A 58 -10.04 7.42 -4.08
C SER A 58 -8.76 7.02 -4.81
N LEU A 59 -8.18 5.88 -4.41
CA LEU A 59 -7.09 5.27 -5.16
C LEU A 59 -7.52 4.91 -6.59
N VAL A 60 -6.56 5.03 -7.51
CA VAL A 60 -6.62 4.61 -8.91
C VAL A 60 -5.46 3.66 -9.16
N PHE A 61 -5.74 2.52 -9.77
CA PHE A 61 -4.80 1.42 -9.98
C PHE A 61 -4.56 1.17 -11.46
N ALA A 62 -3.31 0.89 -11.84
CA ALA A 62 -2.96 0.42 -13.17
C ALA A 62 -3.08 -1.12 -13.21
N SER A 63 -4.18 -1.64 -13.76
CA SER A 63 -4.50 -3.06 -13.68
C SER A 63 -3.41 -3.92 -14.33
N GLY A 64 -2.88 -4.87 -13.56
CA GLY A 64 -1.86 -5.83 -14.04
C GLY A 64 -0.42 -5.35 -13.95
N SER A 65 -0.15 -4.09 -13.59
CA SER A 65 1.21 -3.54 -13.59
C SER A 65 2.17 -4.23 -12.62
N HIS A 66 1.65 -4.88 -11.57
CA HIS A 66 2.43 -5.66 -10.61
C HIS A 66 3.18 -6.86 -11.22
N ARG A 67 2.94 -7.18 -12.49
CA ARG A 67 3.60 -8.27 -13.24
C ARG A 67 4.68 -7.76 -14.18
N ASP A 68 4.92 -6.46 -14.23
CA ASP A 68 5.75 -5.82 -15.23
C ASP A 68 6.97 -5.19 -14.60
N CYS A 69 8.13 -5.81 -14.81
CA CYS A 69 9.40 -5.42 -14.23
C CYS A 69 10.13 -4.32 -15.01
N ALA A 70 9.59 -3.87 -16.15
CA ALA A 70 10.22 -2.87 -17.01
C ALA A 70 9.70 -1.43 -16.76
N HIS A 71 9.00 -1.20 -15.65
CA HIS A 71 8.41 0.10 -15.34
C HIS A 71 9.30 1.03 -14.54
N LEU A 72 9.15 2.32 -14.83
CA LEU A 72 9.64 3.37 -13.96
C LEU A 72 8.78 3.40 -12.69
N PHE A 73 9.48 3.47 -11.56
CA PHE A 73 8.91 3.53 -10.23
C PHE A 73 8.11 4.81 -9.97
N TRP A 74 8.61 5.98 -10.42
CA TRP A 74 7.91 7.27 -10.38
C TRP A 74 7.58 7.78 -11.77
N ALA A 75 6.40 8.42 -11.91
CA ALA A 75 6.14 9.31 -13.03
C ALA A 75 6.81 10.67 -12.76
N ALA A 76 7.57 11.19 -13.73
CA ALA A 76 8.23 12.50 -13.64
C ALA A 76 7.23 13.67 -13.45
N GLU A 77 5.98 13.49 -13.87
CA GLU A 77 4.90 14.47 -13.73
C GLU A 77 3.74 13.85 -12.90
N PRO A 78 3.24 14.50 -11.84
CA PRO A 78 2.22 13.95 -10.92
C PRO A 78 0.96 13.41 -11.57
N THR A 79 0.56 14.04 -12.68
CA THR A 79 -0.68 13.73 -13.40
C THR A 79 -0.44 12.99 -14.71
N ALA A 80 0.82 12.78 -15.10
CA ALA A 80 1.10 12.01 -16.30
C ALA A 80 0.67 10.55 -16.05
N PRO A 81 -0.09 9.93 -16.97
CA PRO A 81 -0.39 8.52 -16.87
C PRO A 81 0.94 7.75 -16.85
N VAL A 82 1.12 6.82 -15.90
CA VAL A 82 2.22 5.87 -16.03
C VAL A 82 1.97 5.02 -17.27
N ALA A 83 2.84 5.20 -18.27
CA ALA A 83 2.76 4.53 -19.56
C ALA A 83 1.36 4.64 -20.22
N PRO A 84 1.01 5.81 -20.79
CA PRO A 84 -0.28 6.03 -21.45
C PRO A 84 -0.60 4.91 -22.44
N GLY A 85 -1.78 4.30 -22.31
CA GLY A 85 -2.23 3.19 -23.17
C GLY A 85 -1.72 1.80 -22.82
N ARG A 86 -0.75 1.65 -21.90
CA ARG A 86 -0.24 0.32 -21.48
C ARG A 86 -1.15 -0.39 -20.48
N TYR A 87 -1.92 0.37 -19.71
CA TYR A 87 -2.72 -0.15 -18.61
C TYR A 87 -4.17 0.30 -18.61
N SER A 88 -5.05 -0.62 -18.24
CA SER A 88 -6.41 -0.30 -17.84
C SER A 88 -6.42 0.32 -16.46
N LEU A 89 -6.68 1.63 -16.38
CA LEU A 89 -6.82 2.34 -15.11
C LEU A 89 -8.18 2.01 -14.48
N ARG A 90 -8.20 1.75 -13.17
CA ARG A 90 -9.40 1.41 -12.40
C ARG A 90 -9.42 2.14 -11.08
N SER A 91 -10.55 2.75 -10.75
CA SER A 91 -10.87 3.19 -9.40
C SER A 91 -12.06 2.37 -8.90
N HIS A 92 -12.14 2.17 -7.59
CA HIS A 92 -13.23 1.45 -6.94
C HIS A 92 -14.19 2.39 -6.19
N ALA A 93 -14.09 3.70 -6.42
CA ALA A 93 -15.03 4.69 -5.91
C ALA A 93 -16.45 4.51 -6.49
N PRO A 94 -17.50 4.92 -5.76
CA PRO A 94 -17.46 5.55 -4.45
C PRO A 94 -17.20 4.53 -3.32
N HIS A 95 -16.65 5.00 -2.20
CA HIS A 95 -16.46 4.21 -0.98
C HIS A 95 -17.35 4.73 0.15
N ALA A 96 -17.98 3.80 0.87
CA ALA A 96 -18.52 4.05 2.20
C ALA A 96 -17.43 3.86 3.26
N PRO A 97 -17.57 4.47 4.47
CA PRO A 97 -16.71 4.13 5.60
C PRO A 97 -16.74 2.62 5.87
N GLY A 98 -15.56 2.01 5.95
CA GLY A 98 -15.39 0.56 6.10
C GLY A 98 -15.11 -0.19 4.80
N ASP A 99 -15.33 0.42 3.62
CA ASP A 99 -14.90 -0.18 2.36
C ASP A 99 -13.37 -0.20 2.28
N ALA A 100 -12.83 -1.26 1.68
CA ALA A 100 -11.41 -1.45 1.55
C ALA A 100 -11.00 -1.93 0.16
N THR A 101 -9.83 -1.47 -0.29
CA THR A 101 -9.11 -2.03 -1.42
C THR A 101 -7.85 -2.73 -0.93
N TRP A 102 -7.48 -3.82 -1.59
CA TRP A 102 -6.25 -4.54 -1.32
C TRP A 102 -5.39 -4.52 -2.57
N HIS A 103 -4.13 -4.14 -2.42
CA HIS A 103 -3.26 -3.93 -3.57
C HIS A 103 -1.85 -4.48 -3.31
N HIS A 104 -1.29 -5.13 -4.32
CA HIS A 104 0.02 -5.78 -4.27
C HIS A 104 1.14 -4.73 -4.20
N GLY A 105 2.27 -4.99 -3.52
CA GLY A 105 3.34 -3.99 -3.37
C GLY A 105 3.94 -3.44 -4.68
N TRP A 106 3.86 -4.19 -5.78
CA TRP A 106 4.27 -3.74 -7.13
C TRP A 106 3.17 -3.12 -7.98
N ILE A 107 1.93 -3.03 -7.48
CA ILE A 107 0.87 -2.37 -8.25
C ILE A 107 1.14 -0.87 -8.30
N LEU A 108 1.10 -0.32 -9.51
CA LEU A 108 1.18 1.11 -9.68
C LEU A 108 -0.18 1.68 -9.30
N HIS A 109 -0.15 2.66 -8.43
CA HIS A 109 -1.34 3.33 -7.97
C HIS A 109 -1.07 4.79 -7.64
N ALA A 110 -2.12 5.58 -7.66
CA ALA A 110 -2.12 7.01 -7.39
C ALA A 110 -3.45 7.41 -6.73
N ALA A 111 -3.56 8.67 -6.33
CA ALA A 111 -4.83 9.26 -5.92
C ALA A 111 -4.95 10.67 -6.49
N PRO A 112 -6.11 11.05 -7.07
CA PRO A 112 -6.29 12.41 -7.58
C PRO A 112 -6.30 13.44 -6.43
N PRO A 113 -6.27 14.75 -6.75
CA PRO A 113 -6.49 15.80 -5.77
C PRO A 113 -7.82 15.61 -5.03
N ASN A 114 -7.92 16.09 -3.79
CA ASN A 114 -9.19 16.11 -3.07
C ASN A 114 -9.98 17.37 -3.43
N GLY A 115 -10.88 17.24 -4.42
CA GLY A 115 -11.78 18.30 -4.85
C GLY A 115 -13.12 18.31 -4.12
N ALA A 116 -13.38 17.34 -3.23
CA ALA A 116 -14.60 17.29 -2.44
C ALA A 116 -14.61 18.35 -1.33
N ASP A 117 -15.79 18.67 -0.81
CA ASP A 117 -15.97 19.69 0.24
C ASP A 117 -15.63 19.21 1.66
N ALA A 118 -15.03 18.03 1.79
CA ALA A 118 -14.62 17.44 3.06
C ALA A 118 -13.24 16.78 2.99
N ASP A 119 -12.58 16.66 4.13
CA ASP A 119 -11.32 15.92 4.26
C ASP A 119 -11.54 14.42 4.08
N ARG A 120 -10.66 13.77 3.32
CA ARG A 120 -10.67 12.32 3.13
C ARG A 120 -9.72 11.65 4.12
N TRP A 121 -10.30 10.94 5.06
CA TRP A 121 -9.59 10.11 6.03
C TRP A 121 -9.61 8.65 5.59
N SER A 122 -8.45 8.02 5.61
CA SER A 122 -8.27 6.61 5.31
C SER A 122 -7.17 6.02 6.16
N PHE A 123 -7.25 4.72 6.42
CA PHE A 123 -6.24 3.96 7.16
C PHE A 123 -5.62 2.94 6.22
N ALA A 124 -4.30 2.94 6.10
CA ALA A 124 -3.56 1.93 5.35
C ALA A 124 -2.86 0.99 6.31
N VAL A 125 -2.96 -0.31 6.07
CA VAL A 125 -2.24 -1.35 6.82
C VAL A 125 -1.55 -2.27 5.84
N THR A 126 -0.26 -2.45 6.02
CA THR A 126 0.60 -3.13 5.06
C THR A 126 1.21 -4.36 5.69
N PHE A 127 1.20 -5.46 4.94
CA PHE A 127 1.65 -6.77 5.37
C PHE A 127 2.66 -7.36 4.40
N PHE A 128 3.57 -8.16 4.94
CA PHE A 128 4.50 -8.95 4.15
C PHE A 128 4.56 -10.40 4.65
N ALA A 129 4.98 -11.32 3.79
CA ALA A 129 5.14 -12.72 4.20
C ALA A 129 6.21 -12.88 5.28
N ASP A 130 5.90 -13.67 6.31
CA ASP A 130 6.91 -14.10 7.28
C ASP A 130 8.04 -14.85 6.56
N GLY A 131 9.29 -14.63 7.00
CA GLY A 131 10.50 -15.16 6.36
C GLY A 131 11.12 -14.25 5.29
N ALA A 132 10.52 -13.10 4.97
CA ALA A 132 11.20 -12.08 4.16
C ALA A 132 12.48 -11.58 4.86
N ARG A 133 13.41 -11.05 4.07
CA ARG A 133 14.70 -10.52 4.53
C ARG A 133 14.77 -9.02 4.32
N THR A 134 15.64 -8.33 5.03
CA THR A 134 15.97 -6.94 4.72
C THR A 134 16.77 -6.89 3.43
N LEU A 135 16.66 -5.81 2.68
CA LEU A 135 17.53 -5.60 1.51
C LEU A 135 19.01 -5.49 1.94
N SER A 136 19.91 -5.94 1.06
CA SER A 136 21.36 -5.69 1.19
C SER A 136 21.67 -4.19 1.07
N VAL A 137 22.87 -3.77 1.49
CA VAL A 137 23.31 -2.36 1.36
C VAL A 137 23.18 -1.88 -0.09
N GLN A 138 23.66 -2.66 -1.05
CA GLN A 138 23.62 -2.30 -2.47
C GLN A 138 22.19 -2.21 -3.03
N GLN A 139 21.27 -3.04 -2.54
CA GLN A 139 19.85 -2.95 -2.94
C GLN A 139 19.18 -1.71 -2.36
N ARG A 140 19.52 -1.31 -1.12
CA ARG A 140 18.98 -0.12 -0.46
C ARG A 140 19.34 1.17 -1.19
N GLU A 141 20.51 1.23 -1.85
CA GLU A 141 20.92 2.39 -2.67
C GLU A 141 19.98 2.69 -3.85
N ARG A 142 19.15 1.72 -4.24
CA ARG A 142 18.18 1.86 -5.34
C ARG A 142 16.75 2.11 -4.86
N MET A 143 16.55 2.12 -3.56
CA MET A 143 15.27 2.49 -2.97
C MET A 143 15.08 3.99 -3.01
N ASP A 144 13.83 4.39 -2.89
CA ASP A 144 13.46 5.74 -2.56
C ASP A 144 13.24 5.88 -1.06
N ASP A 145 13.64 7.02 -0.52
CA ASP A 145 13.69 7.29 0.91
C ASP A 145 12.51 8.13 1.43
N GLU A 146 11.47 8.37 0.61
CA GLU A 146 10.24 9.06 1.02
C GLU A 146 9.64 8.44 2.29
N ASP A 147 9.57 7.11 2.34
CA ASP A 147 8.99 6.36 3.47
C ASP A 147 10.04 5.98 4.55
N SER A 148 11.26 6.55 4.48
CA SER A 148 12.31 6.29 5.46
C SER A 148 11.93 6.54 6.93
N PRO A 149 11.05 7.50 7.29
CA PRO A 149 10.59 7.65 8.66
C PRO A 149 9.91 6.39 9.22
N SER A 150 9.25 5.60 8.35
CA SER A 150 8.49 4.42 8.73
C SER A 150 9.38 3.20 9.01
N TYR A 151 10.54 3.10 8.35
CA TYR A 151 11.40 1.92 8.48
C TYR A 151 12.76 2.13 9.15
N ARG A 152 13.31 3.35 9.14
CA ARG A 152 14.71 3.59 9.56
C ARG A 152 15.03 3.12 10.98
N GLY A 153 14.06 3.20 11.88
CA GLY A 153 14.24 2.82 13.29
C GLY A 153 14.54 1.34 13.46
N TRP A 154 13.65 0.46 12.99
CA TRP A 154 13.86 -0.99 13.10
C TRP A 154 14.93 -1.49 12.13
N LEU A 155 15.11 -0.83 10.98
CA LEU A 155 16.10 -1.24 9.99
C LEU A 155 17.53 -1.05 10.50
N ALA A 156 17.77 -0.02 11.32
CA ALA A 156 19.07 0.23 11.96
C ALA A 156 19.45 -0.85 12.98
N GLU A 157 18.48 -1.60 13.49
CA GLU A 157 18.67 -2.68 14.48
C GLU A 157 18.86 -4.06 13.81
N LEU A 158 18.80 -4.14 12.47
CA LEU A 158 18.93 -5.38 11.70
C LEU A 158 20.09 -5.31 10.71
N GLU A 159 20.87 -6.38 10.65
CA GLU A 159 21.92 -6.53 9.65
C GLU A 159 21.34 -6.52 8.21
N PRO A 160 22.04 -5.94 7.23
CA PRO A 160 21.67 -6.06 5.82
C PRO A 160 21.55 -7.52 5.37
N GLY A 161 20.43 -7.86 4.74
CA GLY A 161 20.15 -9.25 4.34
C GLY A 161 19.70 -10.15 5.49
N ALA A 162 19.53 -9.67 6.72
CA ALA A 162 18.99 -10.49 7.82
C ALA A 162 17.50 -10.78 7.61
N PRO A 163 16.95 -11.85 8.22
CA PRO A 163 15.50 -12.01 8.33
C PRO A 163 14.85 -10.74 8.90
N ALA A 164 13.76 -10.27 8.28
CA ALA A 164 13.02 -9.09 8.70
C ALA A 164 12.11 -9.43 9.91
N VAL A 165 12.76 -9.70 11.04
CA VAL A 165 12.12 -10.09 12.30
C VAL A 165 12.50 -9.06 13.36
N HIS A 166 11.51 -8.29 13.81
CA HIS A 166 11.68 -7.21 14.77
C HIS A 166 10.38 -7.04 15.59
N GLU A 167 10.45 -6.46 16.79
CA GLU A 167 9.26 -6.19 17.62
C GLU A 167 8.23 -5.29 16.91
N ARG A 168 8.72 -4.34 16.11
CA ARG A 168 7.92 -3.44 15.25
C ARG A 168 7.42 -4.11 13.96
N LEU A 169 7.83 -5.35 13.69
CA LEU A 169 7.34 -6.16 12.56
C LEU A 169 6.63 -7.43 13.10
N PRO A 170 5.57 -7.27 13.93
CA PRO A 170 4.98 -8.37 14.65
C PRO A 170 4.31 -9.36 13.68
N LEU A 171 4.37 -10.63 14.05
CA LEU A 171 3.62 -11.68 13.37
C LEU A 171 2.12 -11.46 13.59
N VAL A 172 1.33 -11.48 12.53
CA VAL A 172 -0.14 -11.38 12.64
C VAL A 172 -0.67 -12.70 13.21
N PRO A 173 -1.36 -12.70 14.37
CA PRO A 173 -1.91 -13.92 14.92
C PRO A 173 -2.93 -14.55 13.97
N ARG A 174 -2.95 -15.88 13.92
CA ARG A 174 -4.06 -16.58 13.27
C ARG A 174 -5.33 -16.26 14.03
N ALA A 175 -6.37 -15.84 13.32
CA ALA A 175 -7.70 -15.75 13.91
C ALA A 175 -8.07 -17.13 14.46
N ALA A 176 -8.51 -17.20 15.72
CA ALA A 176 -9.14 -18.40 16.23
C ALA A 176 -10.32 -18.76 15.31
N PRO A 177 -10.56 -20.05 15.02
CA PRO A 177 -11.72 -20.46 14.25
C PRO A 177 -12.96 -19.84 14.89
N ARG A 178 -13.75 -19.08 14.10
CA ARG A 178 -15.01 -18.55 14.61
C ARG A 178 -15.87 -19.74 15.05
N PRO A 179 -16.43 -19.74 16.27
CA PRO A 179 -17.38 -20.79 16.64
C PRO A 179 -18.50 -20.81 15.60
N SER A 180 -18.81 -21.99 15.06
CA SER A 180 -19.85 -22.11 14.04
C SER A 180 -21.12 -21.52 14.62
N ALA A 181 -21.74 -20.55 13.94
CA ALA A 181 -23.05 -20.09 14.31
C ALA A 181 -23.96 -21.32 14.32
N ALA A 182 -24.34 -21.79 15.51
CA ALA A 182 -25.34 -22.83 15.64
C ALA A 182 -26.57 -22.34 14.87
N ARG A 183 -26.93 -23.05 13.80
CA ARG A 183 -28.19 -22.78 13.10
C ARG A 183 -29.29 -22.88 14.15
N ALA A 184 -29.90 -21.74 14.49
CA ALA A 184 -31.15 -21.73 15.23
C ALA A 184 -32.12 -22.61 14.43
N LYS A 185 -32.56 -23.71 15.05
CA LYS A 185 -33.62 -24.57 14.53
C LYS A 185 -34.97 -23.88 14.70
#